data_AF-A0A8C0P868-F1
#
_entry.id   AF-A0A8C0P868-F1
#
_cell.length_a   1.000
_cell.length_b   1.000
_cell.length_c   1.000
_cell.angle_alpha   90.00
_cell.angle_beta   90.00
_cell.angle_gamma   90.00
#
_symmetry.space_group_name_H-M   'P 1'
#
loop_
_entity.id
_entity.type
_entity.pdbx_description
1 polymer ?
#
loop_
_entity_poly.entity_id
_entity_poly.type
_entity_poly.pdbx_seq_one_letter_code
_entity_poly.pdbx_strand_id
1 'polypeptide(L)'
;RKRERQKKKERKEKKNKERKKEKKERKEGRKEGRKEGRKEGREGGRREGGREGGREGGRKEESFPYLSSLLPFSPEPPTMNPVVEPLSWMLGTWLSDPLGAGTFLTPQPFQYLEEVCISHVGQPVLNFSFNPFHLDTRKPMHRECGFIHLKPNTNKVAFVSAQNTVILEVEEGKMNR
;
A
#
# COMPACT_ATOMS: atom_id res chain seq x y z
N ARG A 1 37.93 -44.30 -1.88
CA ARG A 1 36.49 -44.48 -1.58
C ARG A 1 36.10 -44.12 -0.13
N LYS A 2 36.66 -44.72 0.94
CA LYS A 2 36.32 -44.36 2.35
C LYS A 2 36.73 -42.93 2.78
N ARG A 3 37.97 -42.50 2.49
CA ARG A 3 38.50 -41.15 2.83
C ARG A 3 37.72 -40.00 2.19
N GLU A 4 37.19 -40.22 0.98
CA GLU A 4 36.47 -39.20 0.21
C GLU A 4 35.03 -38.99 0.73
N ARG A 5 34.38 -40.07 1.17
CA ARG A 5 33.09 -40.01 1.89
C ARG A 5 33.23 -39.29 3.22
N GLN A 6 34.35 -39.47 3.92
CA GLN A 6 34.65 -38.81 5.19
C GLN A 6 34.85 -37.30 5.01
N LYS A 7 35.65 -36.87 4.02
CA LYS A 7 35.80 -35.44 3.66
C LYS A 7 34.48 -34.78 3.27
N LYS A 8 33.58 -35.49 2.57
CA LYS A 8 32.26 -34.96 2.18
C LYS A 8 31.33 -34.81 3.40
N LYS A 9 31.43 -35.69 4.39
CA LYS A 9 30.69 -35.62 5.65
C LYS A 9 31.16 -34.44 6.51
N GLU A 10 32.48 -34.25 6.63
CA GLU A 10 33.08 -33.11 7.34
C GLU A 10 32.72 -31.76 6.71
N ARG A 11 32.74 -31.66 5.38
CA ARG A 11 32.29 -30.43 4.67
C ARG A 11 30.82 -30.11 4.92
N LYS A 12 29.93 -31.11 4.93
CA LYS A 12 28.51 -30.91 5.24
C LYS A 12 28.30 -30.47 6.68
N GLU A 13 29.05 -31.05 7.63
CA GLU A 13 28.94 -30.71 9.03
C GLU A 13 29.45 -29.28 9.32
N LYS A 14 30.56 -28.88 8.69
CA LYS A 14 31.11 -27.53 8.77
C LYS A 14 30.11 -26.49 8.24
N LYS A 15 29.50 -26.75 7.08
CA LYS A 15 28.47 -25.87 6.47
C LYS A 15 27.21 -25.77 7.33
N ASN A 16 26.86 -26.83 8.07
CA ASN A 16 25.70 -26.81 8.95
C ASN A 16 25.97 -26.06 10.27
N LYS A 17 27.19 -26.15 10.81
CA LYS A 17 27.64 -25.35 11.97
C LYS A 17 27.66 -23.87 11.64
N GLU A 18 28.13 -23.51 10.45
CA GLU A 18 28.19 -22.12 9.96
C GLU A 18 26.77 -21.52 9.80
N ARG A 19 25.84 -22.26 9.17
CA ARG A 19 24.43 -21.86 9.07
C ARG A 19 23.74 -21.69 10.42
N LYS A 20 24.07 -22.53 11.42
CA LYS A 20 23.54 -22.38 12.78
C LYS A 20 24.09 -21.14 13.48
N LYS A 21 25.36 -20.80 13.24
CA LYS A 21 26.01 -19.60 13.79
C LYS A 21 25.38 -18.33 13.22
N GLU A 22 25.23 -18.24 11.90
CA GLU A 22 24.60 -17.08 11.23
C GLU A 22 23.15 -16.87 11.69
N LYS A 23 22.38 -17.97 11.88
CA LYS A 23 21.00 -17.90 12.37
C LYS A 23 20.91 -17.47 13.84
N LYS A 24 21.95 -17.72 14.64
CA LYS A 24 22.04 -17.26 16.04
C LYS A 24 22.38 -15.77 16.09
N GLU A 25 23.39 -15.34 15.32
CA GLU A 25 23.79 -13.93 15.21
C GLU A 25 22.64 -13.04 14.71
N ARG A 26 21.88 -13.46 13.68
CA ARG A 26 20.68 -12.72 13.22
C ARG A 26 19.58 -12.61 14.29
N LYS A 27 19.42 -13.61 15.15
CA LYS A 27 18.42 -13.57 16.25
C LYS A 27 18.87 -12.68 17.40
N GLU A 28 20.18 -12.59 17.62
CA GLU A 28 20.79 -11.78 18.67
C GLU A 28 20.75 -10.29 18.28
N GLY A 29 21.16 -9.94 17.04
CA GLY A 29 21.05 -8.57 16.53
C GLY A 29 19.60 -8.03 16.51
N ARG A 30 18.59 -8.89 16.24
CA ARG A 30 17.18 -8.50 16.31
C ARG A 30 16.69 -8.24 17.75
N LYS A 31 17.28 -8.88 18.76
CA LYS A 31 16.96 -8.63 20.17
C LYS A 31 17.67 -7.38 20.70
N GLU A 32 18.86 -7.09 20.20
CA GLU A 32 19.66 -5.92 20.57
C GLU A 32 19.06 -4.63 20.01
N GLY A 33 18.75 -4.57 18.71
CA GLY A 33 18.09 -3.39 18.11
C GLY A 33 16.71 -3.07 18.70
N ARG A 34 16.00 -4.07 19.23
CA ARG A 34 14.71 -3.87 19.93
C ARG A 34 14.87 -3.29 21.34
N LYS A 35 16.03 -3.48 21.99
CA LYS A 35 16.33 -2.89 23.31
C LYS A 35 16.88 -1.47 23.17
N GLU A 36 17.66 -1.21 22.12
CA GLU A 36 18.26 0.09 21.85
C GLU A 36 17.20 1.14 21.44
N GLY A 37 16.31 0.82 20.48
CA GLY A 37 15.22 1.73 20.08
C GLY A 37 14.19 2.00 21.19
N ARG A 38 14.13 1.17 22.24
CA ARG A 38 13.24 1.37 23.41
C ARG A 38 13.84 2.30 24.47
N LYS A 39 15.17 2.45 24.53
CA LYS A 39 15.81 3.41 25.43
C LYS A 39 15.85 4.81 24.83
N GLU A 40 16.11 4.92 23.53
CA GLU A 40 16.21 6.21 22.83
C GLU A 40 14.86 6.96 22.80
N GLY A 41 13.73 6.25 22.67
CA GLY A 41 12.40 6.86 22.73
C GLY A 41 11.91 7.27 24.14
N ARG A 42 12.64 6.94 25.22
CA ARG A 42 12.21 7.23 26.61
C ARG A 42 12.91 8.42 27.25
N GLU A 43 14.08 8.83 26.76
CA GLU A 43 14.83 9.98 27.31
C GLU A 43 14.64 11.30 26.55
N GLY A 44 14.12 11.29 25.32
CA GLY A 44 13.93 12.51 24.51
C GLY A 44 12.64 13.31 24.75
N GLY A 45 11.75 12.89 25.65
CA GLY A 45 10.36 13.40 25.71
C GLY A 45 9.93 14.05 27.03
N ARG A 46 10.84 14.58 27.86
CA ARG A 46 10.46 15.21 29.13
C ARG A 46 11.10 16.58 29.33
N ARG A 47 10.43 17.60 28.80
CA ARG A 47 10.40 19.05 29.12
C ARG A 47 10.00 19.74 27.80
N GLU A 48 8.91 20.46 27.63
CA GLU A 48 8.00 21.23 28.49
C GLU A 48 6.61 21.27 27.81
N GLY A 49 5.57 21.62 28.58
CA GLY A 49 4.27 22.02 28.01
C GLY A 49 3.09 21.29 28.63
N GLY A 50 2.78 21.61 29.88
CA GLY A 50 1.48 21.27 30.47
C GLY A 50 0.40 22.22 29.94
N ARG A 51 -0.72 21.66 29.48
CA ARG A 51 -2.07 21.92 30.03
C ARG A 51 -3.12 21.06 29.34
N GLU A 52 -4.13 20.73 30.12
CA GLU A 52 -5.22 19.80 29.90
C GLU A 52 -6.08 20.12 28.68
N GLY A 53 -6.77 19.08 28.18
CA GLY A 53 -7.93 19.24 27.31
C GLY A 53 -8.11 18.07 26.36
N GLY A 54 -8.79 17.03 26.81
CA GLY A 54 -9.29 15.99 25.91
C GLY A 54 -10.21 16.58 24.85
N ARG A 55 -10.11 16.09 23.62
CA ARG A 55 -11.21 16.13 22.64
C ARG A 55 -10.93 15.18 21.48
N GLU A 56 -12.01 14.55 21.06
CA GLU A 56 -12.12 13.52 20.04
C GLU A 56 -11.39 13.88 18.74
N GLY A 57 -10.75 12.88 18.14
CA GLY A 57 -10.11 12.96 16.84
C GLY A 57 -11.14 13.03 15.71
N GLY A 58 -11.83 14.16 15.60
CA GLY A 58 -12.45 14.59 14.36
C GLY A 58 -11.36 15.06 13.41
N ARG A 59 -11.33 14.53 12.19
CA ARG A 59 -10.51 15.02 11.08
C ARG A 59 -10.91 16.48 10.85
N LYS A 60 -10.15 17.43 11.41
CA LYS A 60 -10.34 18.85 11.09
C LYS A 60 -9.90 19.00 9.64
N GLU A 61 -10.86 19.23 8.75
CA GLU A 61 -10.56 19.89 7.48
C GLU A 61 -9.93 21.24 7.84
N GLU A 62 -8.61 21.32 7.74
CA GLU A 62 -7.97 22.62 7.65
C GLU A 62 -8.36 23.18 6.29
N SER A 63 -9.46 23.94 6.27
CA SER A 63 -9.89 24.68 5.10
C SER A 63 -8.80 25.72 4.82
N PHE A 64 -8.20 25.67 3.64
CA PHE A 64 -7.32 26.74 3.15
C PHE A 64 -8.19 27.76 2.41
N PRO A 65 -8.74 28.80 3.10
CA PRO A 65 -9.77 29.68 2.52
C PRO A 65 -9.28 30.39 1.25
N TYR A 66 -7.97 30.57 1.12
CA TYR A 66 -7.36 31.22 -0.03
C TYR A 66 -7.41 30.35 -1.31
N LEU A 67 -7.31 29.03 -1.20
CA LEU A 67 -7.38 28.14 -2.37
C LEU A 67 -8.82 28.02 -2.89
N SER A 68 -9.80 28.10 -2.00
CA SER A 68 -11.23 28.07 -2.37
C SER A 68 -11.67 29.27 -3.20
N SER A 69 -11.04 30.44 -3.05
CA SER A 69 -11.34 31.64 -3.84
C SER A 69 -10.68 31.69 -5.22
N LEU A 70 -9.69 30.83 -5.48
CA LEU A 70 -8.89 30.87 -6.71
C LEU A 70 -9.36 29.89 -7.78
N LEU A 71 -10.19 28.92 -7.41
CA LEU A 71 -10.74 27.94 -8.33
C LEU A 71 -12.23 28.26 -8.52
N PRO A 72 -12.75 28.35 -9.76
CA PRO A 72 -14.18 28.40 -9.98
C PRO A 72 -14.77 27.08 -9.47
N PHE A 73 -15.26 27.09 -8.23
CA PHE A 73 -16.00 25.99 -7.65
C PHE A 73 -17.35 25.95 -8.38
N SER A 74 -17.41 25.22 -9.49
CA SER A 74 -18.69 24.84 -10.06
C SER A 74 -19.34 23.86 -9.09
N PRO A 75 -20.53 24.15 -8.53
CA PRO A 75 -21.25 23.22 -7.66
C PRO A 75 -21.72 21.96 -8.41
N GLU A 76 -21.78 22.04 -9.74
CA GLU A 76 -22.26 20.96 -10.59
C GLU A 76 -21.19 19.88 -10.78
N PRO A 77 -21.57 18.59 -10.65
CA PRO A 77 -20.66 17.49 -10.91
C PRO A 77 -20.11 17.57 -12.34
N PRO A 78 -18.81 17.34 -12.57
CA PRO A 78 -18.22 17.42 -13.90
C PRO A 78 -18.93 16.50 -14.88
N THR A 79 -19.28 17.00 -16.07
CA THR A 79 -19.84 16.15 -17.13
C THR A 79 -18.81 15.09 -17.56
N MET A 80 -19.22 13.83 -17.65
CA MET A 80 -18.36 12.73 -18.07
C MET A 80 -17.91 12.89 -19.52
N ASN A 81 -16.63 12.61 -19.79
CA ASN A 81 -16.10 12.63 -21.15
C ASN A 81 -16.59 11.40 -21.95
N PRO A 82 -17.07 11.55 -23.20
CA PRO A 82 -17.51 10.40 -24.02
C PRO A 82 -16.43 9.33 -24.24
N VAL A 83 -15.14 9.69 -24.16
CA VAL A 83 -14.03 8.72 -24.28
C VAL A 83 -14.05 7.69 -23.15
N VAL A 84 -14.47 8.06 -21.93
CA VAL A 84 -14.49 7.13 -20.79
C VAL A 84 -15.87 6.55 -20.49
N GLU A 85 -16.89 6.93 -21.26
CA GLU A 85 -18.25 6.37 -21.15
C GLU A 85 -18.29 4.84 -21.17
N PRO A 86 -17.48 4.13 -22.01
CA PRO A 86 -17.48 2.67 -22.00
C PRO A 86 -16.98 2.04 -20.70
N LEU A 87 -16.27 2.80 -19.86
CA LEU A 87 -15.77 2.40 -18.54
C LEU A 87 -16.65 2.92 -17.39
N SER A 88 -17.80 3.53 -17.70
CA SER A 88 -18.71 4.11 -16.69
C SER A 88 -19.17 3.11 -15.63
N TRP A 89 -19.24 1.83 -15.98
CA TRP A 89 -19.60 0.76 -15.04
C TRP A 89 -18.61 0.56 -13.89
N MET A 90 -17.37 1.05 -14.03
CA MET A 90 -16.35 0.99 -12.98
C MET A 90 -16.50 2.12 -11.96
N LEU A 91 -17.22 3.19 -12.29
CA LEU A 91 -17.32 4.38 -11.46
C LEU A 91 -18.04 4.08 -10.14
N GLY A 92 -17.51 4.64 -9.06
CA GLY A 92 -18.09 4.54 -7.73
C GLY A 92 -17.07 4.24 -6.65
N THR A 93 -17.59 4.00 -5.46
CA THR A 93 -16.83 3.49 -4.32
C THR A 93 -17.25 2.06 -4.06
N TRP A 94 -16.28 1.17 -4.11
CA TRP A 94 -16.45 -0.27 -3.95
C TRP A 94 -15.76 -0.70 -2.67
N LEU A 95 -16.37 -1.66 -1.98
CA LEU A 95 -15.80 -2.29 -0.80
C LEU A 95 -15.70 -3.79 -1.06
N SER A 96 -14.59 -4.40 -0.70
CA SER A 96 -14.37 -5.83 -0.94
C SER A 96 -15.41 -6.70 -0.22
N ASP A 97 -16.20 -7.44 -1.00
CA ASP A 97 -17.09 -8.52 -0.53
C ASP A 97 -17.12 -9.66 -1.58
N PRO A 98 -16.57 -10.85 -1.29
CA PRO A 98 -15.93 -11.25 -0.03
C PRO A 98 -14.59 -10.54 0.21
N LEU A 99 -14.06 -10.68 1.43
CA LEU A 99 -12.77 -10.10 1.81
C LEU A 99 -11.64 -10.51 0.85
N GLY A 100 -10.73 -9.57 0.60
CA GLY A 100 -9.54 -9.83 -0.19
C GLY A 100 -8.63 -10.87 0.48
N ALA A 101 -8.00 -11.73 -0.30
CA ALA A 101 -7.11 -12.78 0.17
C ALA A 101 -5.71 -12.62 -0.43
N GLY A 102 -4.71 -12.37 0.42
CA GLY A 102 -3.31 -12.23 0.04
C GLY A 102 -2.51 -13.50 0.34
N THR A 103 -1.68 -13.95 -0.60
CA THR A 103 -0.85 -15.17 -0.48
C THR A 103 0.65 -14.92 -0.74
N PHE A 104 1.08 -13.66 -0.83
CA PHE A 104 2.42 -13.32 -1.28
C PHE A 104 3.50 -13.56 -0.22
N LEU A 105 4.45 -14.47 -0.51
CA LEU A 105 5.63 -14.82 0.31
C LEU A 105 5.35 -15.28 1.75
N THR A 106 4.09 -15.33 2.18
CA THR A 106 3.69 -15.82 3.50
C THR A 106 3.26 -17.29 3.40
N PRO A 107 3.65 -18.16 4.36
CA PRO A 107 3.22 -19.55 4.37
C PRO A 107 1.72 -19.71 4.71
N GLN A 108 1.04 -18.65 5.16
CA GLN A 108 -0.39 -18.63 5.44
C GLN A 108 -1.05 -17.47 4.68
N PRO A 109 -2.22 -17.70 4.05
CA PRO A 109 -3.04 -16.63 3.49
C PRO A 109 -3.45 -15.65 4.59
N PHE A 110 -3.55 -14.36 4.24
CA PHE A 110 -4.13 -13.34 5.11
C PHE A 110 -5.30 -12.67 4.41
N GLN A 111 -6.25 -12.18 5.20
CA GLN A 111 -7.41 -11.45 4.68
C GLN A 111 -7.25 -9.95 4.91
N TYR A 112 -7.80 -9.16 4.01
CA TYR A 112 -7.85 -7.70 4.11
C TYR A 112 -9.19 -7.17 3.60
N LEU A 113 -9.55 -6.00 4.10
CA LEU A 113 -10.64 -5.20 3.53
C LEU A 113 -10.03 -4.26 2.51
N GLU A 114 -10.68 -4.05 1.37
CA GLU A 114 -10.22 -3.09 0.37
C GLU A 114 -11.33 -2.12 -0.01
N GLU A 115 -11.01 -0.82 0.07
CA GLU A 115 -11.83 0.24 -0.47
C GLU A 115 -11.23 0.71 -1.79
N VAL A 116 -12.03 0.67 -2.84
CA VAL A 116 -11.66 1.12 -4.18
C VAL A 116 -12.53 2.31 -4.54
N CYS A 117 -11.92 3.42 -4.93
CA CYS A 117 -12.63 4.58 -5.46
C CYS A 117 -12.21 4.80 -6.90
N ILE A 118 -13.17 4.81 -7.83
CA ILE A 118 -12.95 5.11 -9.24
C ILE A 118 -13.85 6.29 -9.61
N SER A 119 -13.26 7.36 -10.09
CA SER A 119 -13.93 8.65 -10.33
C SER A 119 -13.44 9.33 -11.62
N HIS A 120 -14.08 10.43 -12.01
CA HIS A 120 -13.63 11.28 -13.09
C HIS A 120 -13.84 12.76 -12.76
N VAL A 121 -13.10 13.62 -13.46
CA VAL A 121 -13.24 15.08 -13.38
C VAL A 121 -13.59 15.71 -14.73
N GLY A 122 -14.17 14.92 -15.65
CA GLY A 122 -14.56 15.35 -17.00
C GLY A 122 -13.45 15.30 -18.05
N GLN A 123 -12.24 14.94 -17.64
CA GLN A 123 -11.12 14.62 -18.54
C GLN A 123 -11.30 13.21 -19.16
N PRO A 124 -10.65 12.90 -20.28
CA PRO A 124 -10.72 11.59 -20.94
C PRO A 124 -9.86 10.53 -20.22
N VAL A 125 -9.98 10.47 -18.89
CA VAL A 125 -9.23 9.60 -17.99
C VAL A 125 -10.07 9.33 -16.74
N LEU A 126 -9.97 8.11 -16.19
CA LEU A 126 -10.51 7.80 -14.87
C LEU A 126 -9.40 7.87 -13.82
N ASN A 127 -9.75 8.37 -12.64
CA ASN A 127 -8.89 8.34 -11.47
C ASN A 127 -9.25 7.11 -10.66
N PHE A 128 -8.26 6.40 -10.11
CA PHE A 128 -8.51 5.33 -9.17
C PHE A 128 -7.66 5.47 -7.89
N SER A 129 -8.17 4.92 -6.80
CA SER A 129 -7.40 4.66 -5.59
C SER A 129 -7.80 3.32 -4.98
N PHE A 130 -6.82 2.45 -4.72
CA PHE A 130 -7.02 1.18 -4.02
C PHE A 130 -6.41 1.28 -2.63
N ASN A 131 -7.25 1.07 -1.62
CA ASN A 131 -6.92 1.29 -0.22
C ASN A 131 -7.24 0.03 0.60
N PRO A 132 -6.32 -0.96 0.66
CA PRO A 132 -6.45 -2.07 1.57
C PRO A 132 -6.17 -1.68 3.03
N PHE A 133 -6.89 -2.35 3.93
CA PHE A 133 -6.84 -2.20 5.38
C PHE A 133 -6.75 -3.57 6.04
N HIS A 134 -6.01 -3.63 7.15
CA HIS A 134 -5.99 -4.81 8.00
C HIS A 134 -7.39 -5.07 8.56
N LEU A 135 -7.87 -6.32 8.45
CA LEU A 135 -9.24 -6.69 8.82
C LEU A 135 -9.63 -6.29 10.26
N ASP A 136 -8.83 -6.72 11.24
CA ASP A 136 -9.14 -6.49 12.66
C ASP A 136 -8.86 -5.06 13.12
N THR A 137 -7.69 -4.53 12.75
CA THR A 137 -7.19 -3.26 13.32
C THR A 137 -7.57 -2.04 12.50
N ARG A 138 -8.14 -2.23 11.29
CA ARG A 138 -8.42 -1.18 10.30
C ARG A 138 -7.22 -0.29 9.96
N LYS A 139 -6.00 -0.76 10.27
CA LYS A 139 -4.77 -0.03 9.95
C LYS A 139 -4.57 -0.04 8.43
N PRO A 140 -4.20 1.10 7.84
CA PRO A 140 -3.74 1.17 6.45
C PRO A 140 -2.66 0.12 6.14
N MET A 141 -2.77 -0.55 5.00
CA MET A 141 -1.75 -1.47 4.49
C MET A 141 -1.09 -0.88 3.23
N HIS A 142 -1.21 -1.57 2.09
CA HIS A 142 -0.79 -1.06 0.78
C HIS A 142 -1.68 0.10 0.34
N ARG A 143 -1.17 0.93 -0.56
CA ARG A 143 -1.88 2.03 -1.19
C ARG A 143 -1.45 2.15 -2.62
N GLU A 144 -2.43 2.33 -3.48
CA GLU A 144 -2.25 2.52 -4.90
C GLU A 144 -3.16 3.61 -5.42
N CYS A 145 -2.66 4.44 -6.31
CA CYS A 145 -3.48 5.39 -7.04
C CYS A 145 -2.91 5.67 -8.42
N GLY A 146 -3.76 6.19 -9.29
CA GLY A 146 -3.34 6.56 -10.61
C GLY A 146 -4.50 6.78 -11.57
N PHE A 147 -4.24 6.45 -12.84
CA PHE A 147 -5.09 6.81 -13.95
C PHE A 147 -5.37 5.63 -14.89
N ILE A 148 -6.61 5.58 -15.41
CA ILE A 148 -7.02 4.66 -16.47
C ILE A 148 -7.32 5.47 -17.73
N HIS A 149 -6.53 5.24 -18.77
CA HIS A 149 -6.67 5.87 -20.07
C HIS A 149 -7.34 4.91 -21.05
N LEU A 150 -8.44 5.34 -21.68
CA LEU A 150 -8.98 4.67 -22.87
C LEU A 150 -8.51 5.41 -24.12
N LYS A 151 -7.89 4.70 -25.07
CA LYS A 151 -7.53 5.30 -26.35
C LYS A 151 -8.80 5.57 -27.18
N PRO A 152 -9.07 6.82 -27.59
CA PRO A 152 -10.28 7.19 -28.32
C PRO A 152 -10.51 6.32 -29.57
N ASN A 153 -11.77 5.94 -29.82
CA ASN A 153 -12.19 5.12 -30.97
C ASN A 153 -11.55 3.72 -31.03
N THR A 154 -11.07 3.20 -29.90
CA THR A 154 -10.53 1.85 -29.77
C THR A 154 -10.96 1.23 -28.45
N ASN A 155 -10.64 -0.04 -28.23
CA ASN A 155 -10.79 -0.70 -26.94
C ASN A 155 -9.47 -0.82 -26.16
N LYS A 156 -8.42 -0.10 -26.56
CA LYS A 156 -7.12 -0.17 -25.88
C LYS A 156 -7.13 0.67 -24.61
N VAL A 157 -6.72 0.06 -23.50
CA VAL A 157 -6.66 0.70 -22.17
C VAL A 157 -5.21 0.73 -21.70
N ALA A 158 -4.81 1.79 -21.01
CA ALA A 158 -3.58 1.86 -20.24
C ALA A 158 -3.88 2.21 -18.78
N PHE A 159 -3.30 1.47 -17.85
CA PHE A 159 -3.38 1.67 -16.41
C PHE A 159 -2.02 2.19 -15.94
N VAL A 160 -1.99 3.39 -15.37
CA VAL A 160 -0.78 4.01 -14.83
C VAL A 160 -0.94 4.09 -13.33
N SER A 161 -0.05 3.45 -12.59
CA SER A 161 -0.17 3.25 -11.16
C SER A 161 1.06 3.68 -10.39
N ALA A 162 0.84 4.28 -9.22
CA ALA A 162 1.84 4.55 -8.21
C ALA A 162 1.46 3.89 -6.89
N GLN A 163 2.40 3.12 -6.33
CA GLN A 163 2.25 2.40 -5.07
C GLN A 163 3.04 3.05 -3.93
N ASN A 164 2.52 3.00 -2.71
CA ASN A 164 3.24 3.49 -1.50
C ASN A 164 4.53 2.71 -1.18
N THR A 165 4.77 1.60 -1.87
CA THR A 165 6.02 0.81 -1.85
C THR A 165 7.10 1.38 -2.79
N VAL A 166 6.86 2.55 -3.39
CA VAL A 166 7.78 3.21 -4.35
C VAL A 166 7.94 2.37 -5.62
N ILE A 167 6.81 1.84 -6.10
CA ILE A 167 6.71 1.13 -7.38
C ILE A 167 5.81 1.96 -8.30
N LEU A 168 6.25 2.11 -9.55
CA LEU A 168 5.48 2.70 -10.64
C LEU A 168 5.26 1.63 -11.71
N GLU A 169 4.02 1.46 -12.13
CA GLU A 169 3.62 0.44 -13.09
C GLU A 169 2.80 1.09 -14.22
N VAL A 170 3.03 0.59 -15.44
CA VAL A 170 2.21 0.90 -16.61
C VAL A 170 1.79 -0.41 -17.23
N GLU A 171 0.50 -0.67 -17.25
CA GLU A 171 -0.09 -1.87 -17.85
C GLU A 171 -0.94 -1.47 -19.05
N GLU A 172 -0.75 -2.15 -20.18
CA GLU A 172 -1.57 -1.96 -21.36
C GLU A 172 -2.43 -3.19 -21.63
N GLY A 173 -3.67 -2.97 -22.03
CA GLY A 173 -4.63 -4.03 -22.26
C GLY A 173 -5.73 -3.65 -23.24
N LYS A 174 -6.75 -4.51 -23.29
CA LYS A 174 -7.96 -4.26 -24.08
C LYS A 174 -9.19 -4.45 -23.19
N MET A 175 -10.14 -3.54 -23.30
CA MET A 175 -11.46 -3.69 -22.70
C MET A 175 -12.32 -4.57 -23.61
N ASN A 176 -12.89 -5.64 -23.05
CA ASN A 176 -13.91 -6.44 -23.70
C ASN A 176 -15.22 -6.24 -22.93
N ARG A 177 -16.33 -6.09 -23.66
CA ARG A 177 -17.67 -5.95 -23.11
C ARG A 177 -18.42 -7.26 -23.21
#